data_AF-A0A8E2JH13-F1
#
_entry.id   AF-A0A8E2JH13-F1
#
_cell.length_a   1.000
_cell.length_b   1.000
_cell.length_c   1.000
_cell.angle_alpha   90.00
_cell.angle_beta   90.00
_cell.angle_gamma   90.00
#
_symmetry.space_group_name_H-M   'P 1'
#
loop_
_entity.id
_entity.type
_entity.pdbx_description
1 polymer ?
#
loop_
_entity_poly.entity_id
_entity_poly.type
_entity_poly.pdbx_seq_one_letter_code
_entity_poly.pdbx_strand_id
1 'polypeptide(L)' 'RYLGVVPRVAEVDDVLYIFSGMKSPFCLGNATDQRELTALWGQAYVHGLMYGEAFERGVSFK' A
#
# COMPACT_ATOMS: atom_id res chain seq x y z
N ARG A 1 1.20 -14.50 0.48
CA ARG A 1 0.91 -13.67 1.68
C ARG A 1 2.21 -13.03 2.11
N TYR A 2 2.22 -11.73 2.36
CA TYR A 2 3.39 -10.98 2.82
C TYR A 2 3.13 -10.44 4.24
N LEU A 3 4.19 -10.30 5.03
CA LEU A 3 4.14 -9.66 6.34
C LEU A 3 4.63 -8.21 6.21
N GLY A 4 4.00 -7.31 6.95
CA GLY A 4 4.39 -5.91 6.97
C GLY A 4 3.77 -5.12 8.11
N VAL A 5 4.14 -3.84 8.14
CA VAL A 5 3.67 -2.82 9.06
C VAL A 5 3.02 -1.70 8.25
N VAL A 6 1.84 -1.28 8.68
CA VAL A 6 1.01 -0.24 8.06
C VAL A 6 0.60 0.77 9.13
N PRO A 7 0.17 1.99 8.75
CA PRO A 7 -0.40 2.94 9.70
C PRO A 7 -1.54 2.32 10.51
N ARG A 8 -1.68 2.72 11.78
CA ARG A 8 -2.70 2.17 12.70
C ARG A 8 -4.14 2.30 12.19
N VAL A 9 -4.40 3.31 11.35
CA VAL A 9 -5.70 3.61 10.76
C VAL A 9 -6.04 2.69 9.58
N ALA A 10 -5.09 1.90 9.09
CA ALA A 10 -5.32 1.02 7.96
C ALA A 10 -6.37 -0.06 8.29
N GLU A 11 -7.29 -0.27 7.36
CA GLU A 11 -8.34 -1.27 7.46
C GLU A 11 -8.16 -2.39 6.42
N VAL A 12 -8.99 -3.43 6.53
CA VAL A 12 -9.09 -4.45 5.48
C VAL A 12 -9.57 -3.77 4.19
N ASP A 13 -9.02 -4.19 3.05
CA ASP A 13 -9.26 -3.64 1.72
C ASP A 13 -8.61 -2.28 1.41
N ASP A 14 -7.89 -1.68 2.36
CA ASP A 14 -6.96 -0.60 2.03
C ASP A 14 -5.84 -1.10 1.09
N VAL A 15 -5.36 -0.20 0.25
CA VAL A 15 -4.48 -0.52 -0.87
C VAL A 15 -3.07 -0.04 -0.60
N LEU A 16 -2.09 -0.84 -1.03
CA LEU A 16 -0.68 -0.45 -0.98
C LEU A 16 -0.22 0.03 -2.35
N TYR A 17 0.26 1.27 -2.39
CA TYR A 17 0.79 1.91 -3.60
C TYR A 17 2.29 2.13 -3.51
N ILE A 18 2.99 1.94 -4.62
CA ILE A 18 4.39 2.36 -4.76
C ILE A 18 4.42 3.48 -5.79
N PHE A 19 4.72 4.69 -5.32
CA PHE A 19 4.90 5.84 -6.18
C PHE A 19 6.32 5.85 -6.77
N SER A 20 6.42 6.27 -8.03
CA SER A 20 7.73 6.44 -8.69
C SER A 20 8.63 7.40 -7.91
N GLY A 21 9.89 7.01 -7.68
CA GLY A 21 10.87 7.79 -6.94
C GLY A 21 10.79 7.66 -5.41
N MET A 22 9.80 6.96 -4.86
CA MET A 22 9.67 6.76 -3.41
C MET A 22 10.47 5.54 -2.94
N LYS A 23 10.93 5.59 -1.69
CA LYS A 23 11.72 4.52 -1.05
C LYS A 23 10.87 3.50 -0.30
N SER A 24 9.58 3.76 -0.13
CA SER A 24 8.66 2.90 0.61
C SER A 24 7.27 2.95 -0.02
N PRO A 25 6.49 1.85 0.09
CA PRO A 25 5.07 1.84 -0.21
C PRO A 25 4.28 2.79 0.68
N PHE A 26 3.09 3.14 0.23
CA PHE A 26 2.12 3.94 0.96
C PHE A 26 0.80 3.19 1.06
N CYS A 27 0.15 3.31 2.21
CA CYS A 27 -1.19 2.82 2.44
C CYS A 27 -2.19 3.91 2.05
N LEU A 28 -3.12 3.54 1.19
CA LEU A 28 -4.21 4.35 0.66
C LEU A 28 -5.54 3.72 1.10
N GLY A 29 -6.48 4.52 1.56
CA GLY A 29 -7.81 4.04 1.92
C GLY A 29 -8.93 4.94 1.42
N ASN A 30 -10.18 4.50 1.61
CA ASN A 30 -11.33 5.27 1.14
C ASN A 30 -11.52 6.52 2.00
N ALA A 31 -11.62 7.70 1.36
CA ALA A 31 -12.10 8.88 2.06
C ALA A 31 -13.62 8.71 2.29
N THR A 32 -14.03 8.61 3.56
CA THR A 32 -15.38 8.23 4.00
C THR A 32 -16.53 9.05 3.41
N ASP A 33 -16.26 10.23 2.84
CA ASP A 33 -17.29 11.15 2.30
C ASP A 33 -17.19 11.45 0.79
N GLN A 34 -16.16 10.98 0.08
CA GLN A 34 -16.01 11.27 -1.35
C GLN A 34 -15.57 10.02 -2.09
N ARG A 35 -16.51 9.38 -2.79
CA ARG A 35 -16.29 8.13 -3.56
C ARG A 35 -15.17 8.23 -4.62
N GLU A 36 -14.77 9.44 -4.99
CA GLU A 36 -13.71 9.69 -5.98
C GLU A 36 -12.37 10.08 -5.36
N LEU A 37 -12.28 10.20 -4.03
CA LEU A 37 -11.05 10.55 -3.34
C LEU A 37 -10.55 9.39 -2.47
N THR A 38 -9.25 9.14 -2.60
CA THR A 38 -8.53 8.19 -1.76
C THR A 38 -7.69 8.97 -0.75
N ALA A 39 -7.77 8.58 0.52
CA ALA A 39 -6.97 9.14 1.59
C ALA A 39 -5.58 8.49 1.62
N LEU A 40 -4.54 9.30 1.81
CA LEU A 40 -3.18 8.83 2.04
C LEU A 40 -2.97 8.63 3.55
N TRP A 41 -2.99 7.39 4.02
CA TRP A 41 -2.77 7.08 5.44
C TRP A 41 -1.32 7.23 5.86
N GLY A 42 -0.38 6.94 4.96
CA GLY A 42 1.05 7.13 5.21
C GLY A 42 1.91 5.99 4.68
N GLN A 43 3.17 5.96 5.10
CA GLN A 43 4.12 4.94 4.65
C GLN A 43 3.81 3.56 5.24
N ALA A 44 4.11 2.52 4.48
CA ALA A 44 4.03 1.14 4.88
C ALA A 44 5.36 0.44 4.58
N TYR A 45 5.65 -0.63 5.33
CA TYR A 45 6.78 -1.51 5.05
C TYR A 45 6.26 -2.93 4.92
N VAL A 46 6.37 -3.51 3.73
CA VAL A 46 5.98 -4.91 3.48
C VAL A 46 7.17 -5.63 2.89
N HIS A 47 7.65 -6.66 3.58
CA HIS A 47 8.91 -7.33 3.25
C HIS A 47 8.98 -7.74 1.77
N GLY A 48 8.05 -8.57 1.30
CA GLY A 48 8.09 -9.04 -0.09
C GLY A 48 7.73 -8.01 -1.17
N LEU A 49 7.25 -6.82 -0.81
CA LEU A 49 7.17 -5.68 -1.74
C LEU A 49 8.51 -4.96 -1.82
N MET A 50 9.13 -4.69 -0.68
CA MET A 50 10.40 -3.96 -0.57
C MET A 50 11.58 -4.72 -1.17
N TYR A 51 11.55 -6.05 -1.13
CA TYR A 51 12.57 -6.92 -1.73
C TYR A 51 12.24 -7.37 -3.15
N GLY A 52 11.18 -6.85 -3.78
CA GLY A 52 10.89 -7.14 -5.18
C GLY A 52 10.17 -8.46 -5.46
N GLU A 53 10.06 -9.36 -4.48
CA GLU A 53 9.47 -10.70 -4.63
C GLU A 53 8.05 -10.68 -5.23
N ALA A 54 7.26 -9.65 -4.90
CA ALA A 54 5.91 -9.51 -5.40
C ALA A 54 5.86 -9.16 -6.90
N PHE A 55 6.83 -8.38 -7.39
CA PHE A 55 6.93 -8.02 -8.80
C PHE A 55 7.40 -9.20 -9.65
N GLU A 56 8.34 -10.00 -9.15
CA GLU A 56 8.81 -11.22 -9.82
C GLU A 56 7.70 -12.25 -10.00
N ARG A 57 6.72 -12.25 -9.10
CA ARG A 57 5.56 -13.16 -9.13
C ARG A 57 4.38 -12.62 -9.96
N GLY A 58 4.56 -11.50 -10.65
CA GLY A 58 3.51 -10.88 -11.47
C GLY A 58 2.33 -10.34 -10.65
N VAL A 59 2.53 -10.04 -9.36
CA VAL A 59 1.48 -9.43 -8.53
C VAL A 59 1.35 -7.97 -8.94
N SER A 60 0.17 -7.57 -9.43
CA SER A 60 -0.14 -6.15 -9.62
C SER A 60 -0.72 -5.58 -8.33
N PHE A 61 -0.11 -4.50 -7.86
CA PHE A 61 -0.68 -3.64 -6.84
C PHE A 61 -1.35 -2.49 -7.59
N LYS A 62 -2.67 -2.43 -7.47
CA LYS A 62 -3.49 -1.43 -8.16
C LYS A 62 -3.55 -0.14 -7.41
#